data_AF-A0A3A4PDY1-F1
#
_entry.id   AF-A0A3A4PDY1-F1
#
_cell.length_a   1.000
_cell.length_b   1.000
_cell.length_c   1.000
_cell.angle_alpha   90.00
_cell.angle_beta   90.00
_cell.angle_gamma   90.00
#
_symmetry.space_group_name_H-M   'P 1'
#
loop_
_entity.id
_entity.type
_entity.pdbx_description
1 polymer ?
#
loop_
_entity_poly.entity_id
_entity_poly.type
_entity_poly.pdbx_seq_one_letter_code
_entity_poly.pdbx_strand_id
1 'polypeptide(L)' 'MTMRVTFTIDDEVHDFLTNFGGANRSAYVNQLLKREKQRILEEAIRKANQEEAEDPEYQKELSVWEETLSDGLKP' A
#
# COMPACT_ATOMS: atom_id res chain seq x y z
N MET A 1 -3.98 17.23 -9.69
CA MET A 1 -5.25 17.90 -9.31
C MET A 1 -5.34 17.93 -7.80
N THR A 2 -5.87 19.01 -7.22
CA THR A 2 -6.00 19.18 -5.75
C THR A 2 -7.44 19.55 -5.43
N MET A 3 -8.04 18.86 -4.46
CA MET A 3 -9.41 19.11 -4.00
C MET A 3 -9.38 19.62 -2.56
N ARG A 4 -10.28 20.56 -2.23
CA ARG A 4 -10.46 21.04 -0.85
C ARG A 4 -11.57 20.24 -0.21
N VAL A 5 -11.31 19.70 0.98
CA VAL A 5 -12.25 18.92 1.77
C VAL A 5 -12.23 19.45 3.20
N THR A 6 -13.40 19.59 3.81
CA THR A 6 -13.57 19.90 5.23
C THR A 6 -14.13 18.67 5.92
N PHE A 7 -13.50 18.23 6.99
CA PHE A 7 -13.96 17.12 7.81
C PHE A 7 -13.70 17.43 9.29
N THR A 8 -14.51 16.85 10.16
CA THR A 8 -14.35 16.99 11.60
C THR A 8 -13.34 15.96 12.09
N ILE A 9 -12.45 16.40 12.98
CA ILE A 9 -11.52 15.56 13.74
C ILE A 9 -11.74 15.84 15.21
N ASP A 10 -11.46 14.87 16.07
CA ASP A 10 -11.47 15.07 17.52
C ASP A 10 -10.30 15.95 17.99
N ASP A 11 -10.38 16.37 19.25
CA ASP A 11 -9.40 17.26 19.87
C ASP A 11 -7.99 16.64 19.91
N GLU A 12 -7.89 15.33 20.12
CA GLU A 12 -6.61 14.61 20.17
C GLU A 12 -5.90 14.65 18.80
N VAL A 13 -6.64 14.37 17.72
CA VAL A 13 -6.11 14.42 16.36
C VAL A 13 -5.79 15.87 15.96
N HIS A 14 -6.60 16.84 16.39
CA HIS A 14 -6.31 18.26 16.17
C HIS A 14 -4.99 18.68 16.84
N ASP A 15 -4.79 18.30 18.09
CA ASP A 15 -3.56 18.60 18.85
C ASP A 15 -2.35 17.91 18.23
N PHE A 16 -2.50 16.65 17.81
CA PHE A 16 -1.47 15.94 17.07
C PHE A 16 -1.09 16.65 15.76
N LEU A 17 -2.07 17.03 14.94
CA LEU A 17 -1.81 17.76 13.69
C LEU A 17 -1.20 19.14 13.93
N THR A 18 -1.55 19.79 15.04
CA THR A 18 -0.99 21.09 15.41
C THR A 18 0.49 20.96 15.77
N ASN A 19 0.87 19.91 16.50
CA ASN A 19 2.24 19.69 16.96
C ASN A 19 3.14 19.06 15.88
N PHE A 20 2.61 18.15 15.05
CA PHE A 20 3.41 17.34 14.11
C PHE A 20 3.15 17.67 12.63
N GLY A 21 2.08 18.39 12.31
CA GLY A 21 1.71 18.72 10.92
C GLY A 21 2.59 19.79 10.26
N GLY A 22 3.54 20.38 11.00
CA GLY A 22 4.45 21.40 10.52
C GLY A 22 3.74 22.64 9.96
N ALA A 23 4.41 23.34 9.04
CA ALA A 23 3.86 24.55 8.42
C ALA A 23 2.67 24.27 7.46
N ASN A 24 2.54 23.04 6.95
CA ASN A 24 1.48 22.67 6.00
C ASN A 24 0.80 21.36 6.43
N ARG A 25 -0.23 21.51 7.26
CA ARG A 25 -1.05 20.41 7.79
C ARG A 25 -1.74 19.62 6.68
N SER A 26 -2.19 20.28 5.61
CA SER A 26 -2.80 19.59 4.47
C SER A 26 -1.80 18.69 3.74
N ALA A 27 -0.54 19.13 3.58
CA ALA A 27 0.51 18.29 3.01
C ALA A 27 0.82 17.08 3.91
N TYR A 28 0.88 17.29 5.23
CA TYR A 28 1.08 16.23 6.20
C TYR A 28 -0.04 15.17 6.14
N VAL A 29 -1.30 15.59 6.19
CA VAL A 29 -2.47 14.70 6.08
C VAL A 29 -2.46 13.95 4.75
N ASN A 30 -2.16 14.63 3.63
CA ASN A 30 -2.05 13.97 2.33
C ASN A 30 -0.97 12.88 2.30
N GLN A 31 0.19 13.13 2.91
CA GLN A 31 1.25 12.13 3.01
C GLN A 31 0.87 10.97 3.94
N LEU A 32 0.18 11.25 5.04
CA LEU A 32 -0.32 10.22 5.95
C LEU A 32 -1.31 9.30 5.24
N LEU A 33 -2.29 9.85 4.52
CA LEU A 33 -3.28 9.06 3.77
C LEU A 33 -2.64 8.22 2.65
N LYS A 34 -1.62 8.76 1.96
CA LYS A 34 -0.88 7.99 0.94
C LYS A 34 -0.11 6.83 1.55
N ARG A 35 0.53 7.03 2.71
CA ARG A 35 1.22 5.97 3.44
C ARG A 35 0.25 4.90 3.91
N GLU A 36 -0.91 5.30 4.44
CA GLU A 36 -1.92 4.34 4.87
C GLU A 36 -2.49 3.53 3.70
N LYS A 37 -2.73 4.17 2.55
CA LYS A 37 -3.10 3.46 1.32
C LYS A 37 -2.04 2.41 0.92
N GLN A 38 -0.77 2.77 0.97
CA GLN A 38 0.33 1.83 0.67
C GLN A 38 0.34 0.66 1.65
N ARG A 39 0.21 0.94 2.96
CA ARG A 39 0.14 -0.08 4.01
C ARG A 39 -1.00 -1.08 3.77
N ILE A 40 -2.20 -0.59 3.46
CA ILE A 40 -3.36 -1.44 3.14
C ILE A 40 -3.09 -2.31 1.91
N LEU A 41 -2.45 -1.75 0.87
CA LEU A 41 -2.11 -2.50 -0.33
C LEU A 41 -1.06 -3.59 -0.05
N GLU A 42 -0.02 -3.28 0.71
CA GLU A 42 1.01 -4.24 1.11
C GLU A 42 0.42 -5.39 1.93
N GLU A 43 -0.50 -5.09 2.85
CA GLU A 43 -1.21 -6.08 3.64
C GLU A 43 -2.09 -6.99 2.76
N ALA A 44 -2.79 -6.41 1.78
CA ALA A 44 -3.59 -7.16 0.82
C ALA A 44 -2.73 -8.07 -0.08
N ILE A 45 -1.60 -7.56 -0.59
CA ILE A 45 -0.65 -8.36 -1.40
C ILE A 45 -0.10 -9.51 -0.56
N ARG A 46 0.33 -9.23 0.67
CA ARG A 46 0.87 -10.28 1.55
C ARG A 46 -0.17 -11.37 1.81
N LYS A 47 -1.42 -10.99 2.04
CA LYS A 47 -2.52 -11.93 2.23
C LYS A 47 -2.78 -12.77 0.97
N ALA A 48 -2.88 -12.13 -0.20
CA ALA A 48 -3.05 -12.84 -1.47
C ALA A 48 -1.92 -13.83 -1.73
N ASN A 49 -0.66 -13.42 -1.52
CA ASN A 49 0.49 -14.31 -1.68
C ASN A 49 0.45 -15.51 -0.71
N GLN A 50 -0.08 -15.33 0.51
CA GLN A 50 -0.24 -16.43 1.46
C GLN A 50 -1.33 -17.41 1.01
N GLU A 51 -2.47 -16.89 0.57
CA GLU A 51 -3.57 -17.71 0.03
C GLU A 51 -3.12 -18.50 -1.22
N GLU A 52 -2.40 -17.84 -2.13
CA GLU A 52 -1.82 -18.44 -3.34
C GLU A 52 -0.71 -19.47 -3.06
N ALA A 53 0.06 -19.29 -1.99
CA ALA A 53 1.08 -20.26 -1.58
C ALA A 53 0.47 -21.55 -1.02
N GLU A 54 -0.71 -21.45 -0.41
CA GLU A 54 -1.46 -22.59 0.13
C GLU A 54 -2.34 -23.29 -0.91
N ASP A 55 -2.52 -22.68 -2.10
CA ASP A 55 -3.29 -23.23 -3.21
C ASP A 55 -2.43 -24.13 -4.13
N PRO A 56 -2.61 -25.46 -4.10
CA PRO A 56 -1.81 -26.37 -4.92
C PRO A 56 -2.06 -26.25 -6.42
N GLU A 57 -3.26 -25.82 -6.84
CA GLU A 57 -3.60 -25.64 -8.25
C GLU A 57 -2.88 -24.40 -8.81
N TYR A 58 -2.91 -23.30 -8.05
CA TYR A 58 -2.16 -22.10 -8.39
C TYR A 58 -0.64 -22.36 -8.42
N GLN A 59 -0.08 -23.05 -7.43
CA GLN A 59 1.35 -23.40 -7.42
C GLN A 59 1.75 -24.27 -8.61
N LYS A 60 0.87 -25.17 -9.04
CA LYS A 60 1.10 -25.98 -10.24
C LYS A 60 1.12 -25.12 -11.50
N GLU A 61 0.20 -24.18 -11.66
CA GLU A 61 0.25 -23.22 -12.76
C GLU A 61 1.54 -22.38 -12.71
N LEU A 62 1.89 -21.85 -11.53
CA LEU A 62 3.09 -21.07 -11.32
C LEU A 62 4.37 -21.83 -11.69
N SER A 63 4.44 -23.14 -11.42
CA SER A 63 5.58 -23.99 -11.79
C SER A 63 5.79 -24.11 -13.31
N VAL A 64 4.74 -23.97 -14.12
CA VAL A 64 4.87 -23.92 -15.58
C VAL A 64 5.49 -22.59 -16.00
N TRP A 65 5.15 -21.50 -15.31
CA TRP A 65 5.71 -20.17 -15.58
C TRP A 65 7.20 -20.06 -15.21
N GLU A 66 7.71 -20.89 -14.29
CA GLU A 66 9.15 -20.93 -13.96
C GLU A 66 10.04 -21.20 -15.18
N GLU A 67 9.56 -21.94 -16.19
CA GLU A 67 10.32 -22.21 -17.42
C GLU A 67 10.70 -20.92 -18.16
N THR A 68 9.86 -19.88 -18.06
CA THR A 68 10.07 -18.58 -18.72
C THR A 68 10.97 -17.62 -17.92
N LEU A 69 11.36 -17.98 -16.69
CA LEU A 69 12.12 -17.10 -15.77
C LEU A 69 13.45 -16.60 -16.37
N SER A 70 14.05 -17.39 -17.27
CA SER A 70 15.34 -17.08 -17.89
C SER A 70 15.25 -16.56 -19.32
N ASP A 71 14.04 -16.33 -19.84
CA ASP A 71 13.85 -15.86 -21.21
C ASP A 71 14.49 -14.48 -21.39
N GLY A 72 15.37 -14.36 -22.40
CA GLY A 72 16.11 -13.13 -22.69
C GLY A 72 17.29 -12.83 -21.75
N LEU A 73 17.59 -13.68 -20.75
CA LEU A 73 18.75 -13.51 -19.87
C LEU A 73 20.05 -14.14 -20.41
N LYS A 74 19.98 -14.90 -21.51
CA LYS A 74 21.16 -15.43 -22.22
C LYS A 74 21.33 -14.71 -23.56
N PRO A 75 22.56 -14.30 -23.93
CA PRO A 75 22.85 -13.70 -25.24
C PRO A 75 22.65 -14.68 -26.39
#